data_AF-A0A931ND27-F1
#
_entry.id   AF-A0A931ND27-F1
#
_cell.length_a   1.000
_cell.length_b   1.000
_cell.length_c   1.000
_cell.angle_alpha   90.00
_cell.angle_beta   90.00
_cell.angle_gamma   90.00
#
_symmetry.space_group_name_H-M   'P 1'
#
loop_
_entity.id
_entity.type
_entity.pdbx_description
1 polymer ?
#
loop_
_entity_poly.entity_id
_entity_poly.type
_entity_poly.pdbx_seq_one_letter_code
_entity_poly.pdbx_strand_id
1 'polypeptide(L)'
;MHFHHQPPLIRYAAAHRDPRNIVLHCWGVPMVMMGISLLLLDWAYTGWAVASAASGFLLQAVGHWYEGRRPALGWINWALAPVFVGLQAAHQLGWAQALWSEVEHRAGPRRLRDMAL
;
A
#
# COMPACT_ATOMS: atom_id res chain seq x y z
N MET A 1 -4.03 27.17 -4.22
CA MET A 1 -4.79 26.44 -3.18
C MET A 1 -5.67 25.36 -3.83
N HIS A 2 -5.13 24.18 -4.17
CA HIS A 2 -5.88 23.11 -4.89
C HIS A 2 -5.69 21.72 -4.26
N PHE A 3 -5.52 21.63 -2.94
CA PHE A 3 -5.31 20.36 -2.24
C PHE A 3 -6.62 19.66 -1.79
N HIS A 4 -7.80 20.29 -1.93
CA HIS A 4 -9.05 19.78 -1.35
C HIS A 4 -9.94 18.90 -2.26
N HIS A 5 -9.64 18.74 -3.56
CA HIS A 5 -10.50 17.96 -4.49
C HIS A 5 -9.81 16.76 -5.15
N GLN A 6 -8.78 16.20 -4.52
CA GLN A 6 -8.11 15.04 -5.09
C GLN A 6 -8.91 13.76 -4.83
N PRO A 7 -9.08 12.87 -5.83
CA PRO A 7 -9.64 11.55 -5.61
C PRO A 7 -8.88 10.81 -4.48
N PRO A 8 -9.57 10.07 -3.60
CA PRO A 8 -8.93 9.40 -2.46
C PRO A 8 -7.75 8.51 -2.85
N LEU A 9 -7.86 7.78 -3.96
CA LEU A 9 -6.79 6.94 -4.49
C LEU A 9 -5.57 7.75 -4.94
N ILE A 10 -5.75 8.89 -5.61
CA ILE A 10 -4.63 9.75 -6.03
C ILE A 10 -3.91 10.30 -4.81
N ARG A 11 -4.66 10.76 -3.79
CA ARG A 11 -4.07 11.23 -2.54
C ARG A 11 -3.32 10.12 -1.80
N TYR A 12 -3.87 8.91 -1.79
CA TYR A 12 -3.25 7.74 -1.17
C TYR A 12 -1.99 7.31 -1.92
N ALA A 13 -2.04 7.18 -3.24
CA ALA A 13 -0.88 6.83 -4.07
C ALA A 13 0.23 7.89 -3.98
N ALA A 14 -0.14 9.17 -3.98
CA ALA A 14 0.78 10.29 -3.78
C ALA A 14 1.49 10.24 -2.41
N ALA A 15 0.85 9.60 -1.43
CA ALA A 15 1.41 9.42 -0.11
C ALA A 15 2.41 8.26 -0.01
N HIS A 16 2.49 7.35 -1.00
CA HIS A 16 3.37 6.19 -1.00
C HIS A 16 4.33 6.29 -2.19
N ARG A 17 5.54 6.82 -1.95
CA ARG A 17 6.49 7.26 -2.99
C ARG A 17 7.81 6.50 -2.93
N ASP A 18 8.14 5.86 -1.81
CA ASP A 18 9.36 5.09 -1.69
C ASP A 18 9.20 3.75 -2.45
N PRO A 19 10.08 3.42 -3.41
CA PRO A 19 9.99 2.16 -4.16
C PRO A 19 10.07 0.93 -3.24
N ARG A 20 10.82 1.00 -2.14
CA ARG A 20 10.90 -0.08 -1.13
C ARG A 20 9.57 -0.24 -0.43
N ASN A 21 8.93 0.87 -0.05
CA ASN A 21 7.60 0.84 0.56
C ASN A 21 6.55 0.27 -0.39
N ILE A 22 6.58 0.70 -1.66
CA ILE A 22 5.69 0.22 -2.72
C ILE A 22 5.85 -1.30 -2.89
N VAL A 23 7.08 -1.80 -3.03
CA VAL A 23 7.35 -3.24 -3.18
C VAL A 23 6.83 -4.00 -1.97
N LEU A 24 7.10 -3.53 -0.76
CA LEU A 24 6.63 -4.17 0.47
C LEU A 24 5.09 -4.16 0.59
N HIS A 25 4.40 -3.14 0.08
CA HIS A 25 2.93 -3.16 -0.04
C HIS A 25 2.45 -4.18 -1.08
N CYS A 26 3.09 -4.26 -2.25
CA CYS A 26 2.73 -5.21 -3.30
C CYS A 26 2.84 -6.67 -2.86
N TRP A 27 3.71 -6.98 -1.88
CA TRP A 27 3.77 -8.30 -1.24
C TRP A 27 2.87 -8.40 -0.02
N GLY A 28 2.89 -7.38 0.84
CA GLY A 28 2.19 -7.43 2.12
C GLY A 28 0.67 -7.44 1.99
N VAL A 29 0.10 -6.69 1.05
CA VAL A 29 -1.36 -6.65 0.84
C VAL A 29 -1.90 -8.01 0.37
N PRO A 30 -1.35 -8.67 -0.66
CA PRO A 30 -1.76 -10.04 -1.02
C PRO A 30 -1.62 -11.04 0.14
N MET A 31 -0.60 -10.94 0.99
CA MET A 31 -0.44 -11.82 2.15
C MET A 31 -1.51 -11.60 3.22
N VAL A 32 -1.91 -10.34 3.46
CA VAL A 32 -3.03 -10.04 4.36
C VAL A 32 -4.35 -10.55 3.77
N MET A 33 -4.59 -10.30 2.47
CA MET A 33 -5.78 -10.81 1.78
C MET A 33 -5.83 -12.34 1.83
N MET A 34 -4.71 -13.02 1.57
CA MET A 34 -4.59 -14.47 1.70
C MET A 34 -4.92 -14.95 3.10
N GLY A 35 -4.40 -14.29 4.14
CA GLY A 35 -4.69 -14.65 5.52
C GLY A 35 -6.18 -14.56 5.86
N ILE A 36 -6.84 -13.48 5.41
CA ILE A 36 -8.29 -13.31 5.54
C ILE A 36 -9.04 -14.41 4.77
N SER A 37 -8.67 -14.67 3.51
CA SER A 37 -9.29 -15.71 2.68
C SER A 37 -9.16 -17.11 3.29
N LEU A 38 -7.99 -17.46 3.85
CA LEU A 38 -7.78 -18.75 4.52
C LEU A 38 -8.69 -18.92 5.73
N LEU A 39 -8.82 -17.88 6.57
CA LEU A 39 -9.70 -17.91 7.74
C LEU A 39 -11.19 -18.00 7.37
N LEU A 40 -11.60 -17.32 6.28
CA LEU A 40 -12.96 -17.39 5.76
C LEU A 40 -13.27 -18.73 5.10
N LEU A 41 -12.26 -19.41 4.55
CA LEU A 41 -12.42 -20.70 3.89
C LEU A 41 -12.67 -21.82 4.91
N ASP A 42 -11.79 -21.95 5.91
CA ASP A 42 -11.92 -22.94 6.97
C ASP A 42 -11.08 -22.53 8.19
N TRP A 43 -11.63 -22.76 9.38
CA TRP A 43 -10.97 -22.44 10.64
C TRP A 43 -9.75 -23.37 10.88
N ALA A 44 -9.69 -24.54 10.22
CA ALA A 44 -8.51 -25.40 10.22
C ALA A 44 -7.24 -24.68 9.72
N TYR A 45 -7.37 -23.63 8.89
CA TYR A 45 -6.24 -22.85 8.38
C TYR A 45 -5.82 -21.70 9.29
N THR A 46 -6.36 -21.57 10.52
CA THR A 46 -6.09 -20.45 11.42
C THR A 46 -4.60 -20.16 11.60
N GLY A 47 -3.76 -21.18 11.77
CA GLY A 47 -2.31 -21.00 11.91
C GLY A 47 -1.68 -20.33 10.68
N TRP A 48 -2.02 -20.80 9.48
CA TRP A 48 -1.56 -20.23 8.22
C TRP A 48 -2.13 -18.84 7.95
N ALA A 49 -3.41 -18.63 8.29
CA ALA A 49 -4.09 -17.35 8.18
C ALA A 49 -3.38 -16.28 9.01
N VAL A 50 -3.10 -16.56 10.29
CA VAL A 50 -2.39 -15.67 11.20
C VAL A 50 -0.97 -15.43 10.73
N ALA A 51 -0.23 -16.47 10.34
CA ALA A 51 1.14 -16.33 9.87
C ALA A 51 1.24 -15.44 8.62
N SER A 52 0.35 -15.66 7.64
CA SER A 52 0.29 -14.87 6.40
C SER A 52 -0.07 -13.41 6.69
N ALA A 53 -1.12 -13.17 7.47
CA ALA A 53 -1.55 -11.82 7.80
C ALA A 53 -0.49 -11.06 8.60
N ALA A 54 0.09 -11.68 9.63
CA ALA A 54 1.13 -11.07 10.46
C ALA A 54 2.38 -10.71 9.62
N SER A 55 2.81 -11.61 8.74
CA SER A 55 3.93 -11.36 7.83
C SER A 55 3.61 -10.22 6.86
N GLY A 56 2.41 -10.19 6.29
CA GLY A 56 1.97 -9.12 5.41
C GLY A 56 1.88 -7.75 6.11
N PHE A 57 1.46 -7.71 7.37
CA PHE A 57 1.49 -6.50 8.20
C PHE A 57 2.91 -6.05 8.49
N LEU A 58 3.82 -6.97 8.84
CA LEU A 58 5.22 -6.65 9.12
C LEU A 58 5.89 -6.00 7.90
N LEU A 59 5.71 -6.57 6.70
CA LEU A 59 6.26 -6.00 5.46
C LEU A 59 5.75 -4.57 5.24
N GLN A 60 4.44 -4.34 5.35
CA GLN A 60 3.87 -2.99 5.20
C GLN A 60 4.38 -2.02 6.26
N ALA A 61 4.52 -2.46 7.52
CA ALA A 61 5.06 -1.64 8.59
C ALA A 61 6.52 -1.22 8.33
N VAL A 62 7.35 -2.14 7.85
CA VAL A 62 8.73 -1.86 7.42
C VAL A 62 8.74 -0.87 6.24
N GLY A 63 7.82 -1.04 5.28
CA GLY A 63 7.66 -0.11 4.16
C GLY A 63 7.37 1.31 4.63
N HIS A 64 6.37 1.47 5.50
CA HIS A 64 6.00 2.76 6.07
C HIS A 64 7.11 3.41 6.91
N TRP A 65 7.96 2.59 7.55
CA TRP A 65 9.12 3.09 8.30
C TRP A 65 10.12 3.84 7.41
N TYR A 66 10.34 3.41 6.17
CA TYR A 66 11.19 4.13 5.20
C TYR A 66 10.66 5.52 4.86
N GLU A 67 9.34 5.70 4.86
CA GLU A 67 8.70 7.00 4.61
C GLU A 67 8.53 7.86 5.88
N GLY A 68 8.90 7.33 7.06
CA GLY A 68 8.67 7.97 8.35
C GLY A 68 7.18 8.12 8.71
N ARG A 69 6.31 7.35 8.06
CA ARG A 69 4.85 7.40 8.26
C ARG A 69 4.41 6.19 9.07
N ARG A 70 3.28 6.31 9.76
CA ARG A 70 2.66 5.17 10.45
C ARG A 70 1.66 4.48 9.50
N PRO A 71 1.47 3.16 9.61
CA PRO A 71 0.38 2.47 8.90
C PRO A 71 -0.97 3.12 9.22
N ALA A 72 -1.76 3.39 8.20
CA ALA A 72 -3.04 4.05 8.36
C ALA A 72 -4.14 3.02 8.69
N LEU A 73 -4.68 3.04 9.90
CA LEU A 73 -5.56 1.98 10.42
C LEU A 73 -7.07 2.19 10.15
N GLY A 74 -7.45 3.23 9.41
CA GLY A 74 -8.86 3.50 9.09
C GLY A 74 -9.41 2.62 7.96
N TRP A 75 -10.70 2.29 7.99
CA TRP A 75 -11.36 1.41 7.01
C TRP A 75 -11.19 1.88 5.54
N ILE A 76 -11.15 3.19 5.30
CA ILE A 76 -10.91 3.74 3.96
C ILE A 76 -9.50 3.36 3.46
N ASN A 77 -8.49 3.45 4.32
CA ASN A 77 -7.11 3.11 3.94
C ASN A 77 -6.95 1.60 3.71
N TRP A 78 -7.66 0.79 4.49
CA TRP A 78 -7.78 -0.64 4.28
C TRP A 78 -8.37 -0.99 2.91
N ALA A 79 -9.41 -0.28 2.49
CA ALA A 79 -9.99 -0.45 1.15
C ALA A 79 -9.05 0.08 0.04
N LEU A 80 -8.32 1.17 0.29
CA LEU A 80 -7.42 1.76 -0.70
C LEU A 80 -6.14 0.95 -0.92
N ALA A 81 -5.65 0.21 0.08
CA ALA A 81 -4.44 -0.60 -0.04
C ALA A 81 -4.48 -1.64 -1.20
N PRO A 82 -5.51 -2.53 -1.32
CA PRO A 82 -5.62 -3.43 -2.46
C PRO A 82 -5.87 -2.70 -3.78
N VAL A 83 -6.62 -1.59 -3.77
CA VAL A 83 -6.82 -0.76 -4.96
C VAL A 83 -5.51 -0.12 -5.43
N PHE A 84 -4.65 0.30 -4.51
CA PHE A 84 -3.33 0.84 -4.80
C PHE A 84 -2.40 -0.23 -5.40
N VAL A 85 -2.38 -1.44 -4.86
CA VAL A 85 -1.62 -2.55 -5.46
C VAL A 85 -2.17 -2.90 -6.86
N GLY A 86 -3.49 -2.88 -7.03
CA GLY A 86 -4.12 -3.01 -8.35
C GLY A 86 -3.73 -1.89 -9.32
N LEU A 87 -3.68 -0.64 -8.85
CA LEU A 87 -3.18 0.50 -9.63
C LEU A 87 -1.72 0.30 -10.04
N GLN A 88 -0.87 -0.17 -9.13
CA GLN A 88 0.53 -0.47 -9.44
C GLN A 88 0.65 -1.56 -10.50
N ALA A 89 -0.10 -2.65 -10.36
CA ALA A 89 -0.12 -3.72 -11.37
C ALA A 89 -0.59 -3.19 -12.73
N ALA A 90 -1.70 -2.44 -12.77
CA ALA A 90 -2.23 -1.83 -13.99
C ALA A 90 -1.24 -0.85 -14.62
N HIS A 91 -0.48 -0.09 -13.81
CA HIS A 91 0.57 0.79 -14.30
C HIS A 91 1.71 0.00 -14.96
N GLN A 92 2.20 -1.06 -14.30
CA GLN A 92 3.25 -1.93 -14.86
C GLN A 92 2.82 -2.64 -16.14
N LEU A 93 1.52 -2.94 -16.29
CA LEU A 93 0.93 -3.51 -17.51
C LEU A 93 0.63 -2.46 -18.60
N GLY A 94 0.89 -1.18 -18.34
CA GLY A 94 0.64 -0.09 -19.29
C GLY A 94 -0.79 0.45 -19.32
N TRP A 95 -1.70 -0.06 -18.49
CA TRP A 95 -3.13 0.31 -18.50
C TRP A 95 -3.48 1.57 -17.70
N ALA A 96 -2.62 1.97 -16.76
CA ALA A 96 -2.87 3.10 -15.86
C ALA A 96 -1.86 4.25 -16.00
N GLN A 97 -1.19 4.38 -17.15
CA GLN A 97 -0.11 5.35 -17.38
C GLN A 97 -0.54 6.81 -17.15
N ALA A 98 -1.71 7.20 -17.68
CA ALA A 98 -2.26 8.56 -17.49
C ALA A 98 -2.58 8.86 -16.01
N LEU A 99 -3.15 7.88 -15.31
CA LEU A 99 -3.49 8.02 -13.89
C LEU A 99 -2.22 8.07 -13.02
N TRP A 100 -1.21 7.27 -13.34
CA TRP A 100 0.07 7.28 -12.64
C TRP A 100 0.82 8.60 -12.84
N SER A 101 0.82 9.14 -14.06
CA SER A 101 1.38 10.46 -14.36
C SER A 101 0.73 11.55 -13.52
N GLU A 102 -0.59 11.48 -13.32
CA GLU A 102 -1.32 12.44 -12.49
C GLU A 102 -0.98 12.30 -11.00
N VAL A 103 -0.77 11.08 -10.51
CA VAL A 103 -0.22 10.83 -9.17
C VAL A 103 1.15 11.51 -9.04
N GLU A 104 2.05 11.31 -9.99
CA GLU A 104 3.40 11.87 -9.95
C GLU A 104 3.42 13.40 -9.98
N HIS A 105 2.61 13.99 -10.87
CA HIS A 105 2.43 15.44 -11.00
C HIS A 105 1.97 16.07 -9.67
N ARG A 106 1.08 15.39 -8.94
CA ARG A 106 0.49 15.90 -7.70
C ARG A 106 1.33 15.64 -6.46
N ALA A 107 2.24 14.68 -6.49
CA ALA A 107 2.80 14.11 -5.27
C ALA A 107 4.03 14.83 -4.68
N GLY A 108 4.37 16.04 -5.15
CA GLY A 108 5.38 16.94 -4.55
C GLY A 108 6.78 16.31 -4.30
N PRO A 109 7.68 16.94 -3.54
CA PRO A 109 8.97 16.33 -3.20
C PRO A 109 8.80 15.02 -2.42
N ARG A 110 9.63 14.00 -2.71
CA ARG A 110 9.66 12.75 -1.92
C ARG A 110 10.13 13.07 -0.49
N ARG A 111 9.35 12.65 0.50
CA ARG A 111 9.74 12.72 1.92
C ARG A 111 10.15 11.31 2.35
N LEU A 112 11.45 11.13 2.59
CA LEU A 112 12.03 9.90 3.11
C LEU A 112 12.54 10.14 4.52
N ARG A 113 12.58 9.09 5.34
CA ARG A 113 13.26 9.14 6.63
C ARG A 113 14.76 9.37 6.41
N ASP A 114 15.35 10.28 7.18
CA ASP A 114 16.80 10.44 7.17
C ASP A 114 17.44 9.19 7.78
N MET A 115 18.28 8.53 6.97
CA MET A 115 18.99 7.30 7.35
C MET A 115 20.47 7.55 7.61
N ALA A 116 20.92 8.81 7.52
CA ALA A 116 22.26 9.19 7.94
C ALA A 116 22.32 9.14 9.48
N LEU A 117 22.84 8.03 9.98
CA LEU A 117 23.36 7.87 11.33
C LEU A 117 24.88 7.93 11.27
#